data_AF-S3BG86-F1
#
_entry.id   AF-S3BG86-F1
#
_cell.length_a   1.000
_cell.length_b   1.000
_cell.length_c   1.000
_cell.angle_alpha   90.00
_cell.angle_beta   90.00
_cell.angle_gamma   90.00
#
_symmetry.space_group_name_H-M   'P 1'
#
loop_
_entity.id
_entity.type
_entity.pdbx_description
1 polymer ?
#
loop_
_entity_poly.entity_id
_entity_poly.type
_entity_poly.pdbx_seq_one_letter_code
_entity_poly.pdbx_strand_id
1 'polypeptide(L)'
;MWEGNIVRKGDIYIAKNYLTDDEIDSLNRFVMVFLESAELRAKNRQDITMDFWRENIDRIIEFNDKKVLKGNGSVSNEQMKTIVRKVYDEFEVKRKQYDAQQADLEDLKEIEELEAHIKLLK
;
A
#
# COMPACT_ATOMS: atom_id res chain seq x y z
N MET A 1 -9.12 -4.68 -3.14
CA MET A 1 -9.14 -6.11 -2.73
C MET A 1 -8.59 -6.95 -3.88
N TRP A 2 -7.69 -7.87 -3.59
CA TRP A 2 -7.27 -8.89 -4.56
C TRP A 2 -8.48 -9.80 -4.86
N GLU A 3 -8.52 -10.42 -6.05
CA GLU A 3 -9.58 -11.38 -6.37
C GLU A 3 -9.44 -12.70 -5.58
N GLY A 4 -8.36 -12.84 -4.78
CA GLY A 4 -8.17 -13.95 -3.85
C GLY A 4 -7.21 -13.60 -2.72
N ASN A 5 -6.97 -14.54 -1.80
CA ASN A 5 -6.15 -14.31 -0.59
C ASN A 5 -4.64 -14.13 -0.87
N ILE A 6 -4.21 -14.19 -2.13
CA ILE A 6 -2.80 -14.26 -2.54
C ILE A 6 -2.55 -13.29 -3.70
N VAL A 7 -1.47 -12.51 -3.63
CA VAL A 7 -1.00 -11.61 -4.70
C VAL A 7 -0.68 -12.38 -5.98
N ARG A 8 -1.29 -11.99 -7.11
CA ARG A 8 -1.00 -12.56 -8.44
C ARG A 8 -0.17 -11.60 -9.30
N LYS A 9 0.47 -12.12 -10.36
CA LYS A 9 1.23 -11.31 -11.34
C LYS A 9 0.38 -10.22 -12.01
N GLY A 10 -0.93 -10.39 -12.12
CA GLY A 10 -1.81 -9.35 -12.66
C GLY A 10 -2.02 -8.17 -11.69
N ASP A 11 -1.92 -8.42 -10.38
CA ASP A 11 -2.22 -7.43 -9.34
C ASP A 11 -1.10 -6.41 -9.14
N ILE A 12 0.13 -6.70 -9.61
CA ILE A 12 1.31 -5.86 -9.34
C ILE A 12 1.43 -4.64 -10.24
N TYR A 13 0.85 -4.68 -11.45
CA TYR A 13 1.02 -3.61 -12.43
C TYR A 13 0.13 -2.40 -12.17
N ILE A 14 -0.95 -2.60 -11.43
CA ILE A 14 -1.84 -1.53 -11.00
C ILE A 14 -1.49 -1.24 -9.56
N ALA A 15 -0.92 -0.07 -9.32
CA ALA A 15 -0.79 0.46 -7.97
C ALA A 15 -2.19 0.70 -7.40
N LYS A 16 -2.78 -0.33 -6.79
CA LYS A 16 -3.91 -0.14 -5.88
C LYS A 16 -3.30 0.57 -4.67
N ASN A 17 -3.75 1.79 -4.41
CA ASN A 17 -3.17 2.73 -3.46
C ASN A 17 -3.17 2.12 -2.05
N TYR A 18 -2.05 1.54 -1.62
CA TYR A 18 -1.86 1.06 -0.25
C TYR A 18 -0.95 2.06 0.45
N LEU A 19 -1.52 3.22 0.76
CA LEU A 19 -0.94 4.05 1.80
C LEU A 19 -0.96 3.22 3.10
N THR A 20 0.12 3.23 3.86
CA THR A 20 0.11 2.68 5.22
C THR A 20 -0.89 3.45 6.08
N ASP A 21 -1.28 2.91 7.24
CA ASP A 21 -2.18 3.62 8.16
C ASP A 21 -1.66 5.02 8.51
N ASP A 22 -0.34 5.17 8.71
CA ASP A 22 0.33 6.45 8.96
C ASP A 22 0.25 7.40 7.76
N GLU A 23 0.39 6.86 6.54
CA GLU A 23 0.28 7.64 5.30
C GLU A 23 -1.18 8.07 5.03
N ILE A 24 -2.16 7.23 5.37
CA ILE A 24 -3.58 7.56 5.32
C ILE A 24 -3.91 8.65 6.34
N ASP A 25 -3.42 8.54 7.57
CA ASP A 25 -3.60 9.58 8.59
C ASP A 25 -3.01 10.91 8.12
N SER A 26 -1.80 10.89 7.56
CA SER A 26 -1.16 12.06 6.98
C SER A 26 -1.99 12.68 5.84
N LEU A 27 -2.51 11.85 4.94
CA LEU A 27 -3.38 12.30 3.86
C LEU A 27 -4.66 12.96 4.40
N ASN A 28 -5.30 12.34 5.40
CA ASN A 28 -6.51 12.88 6.01
C ASN A 28 -6.26 14.25 6.64
N ARG A 29 -5.11 14.44 7.31
CA ARG A 29 -4.71 15.75 7.85
C ARG A 29 -4.54 16.79 6.74
N PHE A 30 -3.92 16.45 5.61
CA PHE A 30 -3.80 17.37 4.47
C PHE A 30 -5.15 17.76 3.91
N VAL A 31 -6.06 16.80 3.76
CA VAL A 31 -7.43 17.06 3.28
C VAL A 31 -8.18 17.98 4.27
N MET A 32 -8.01 17.78 5.56
CA MET A 32 -8.65 18.62 6.59
C MET A 32 -8.18 20.08 6.48
N VAL A 33 -6.86 20.31 6.49
CA VAL A 33 -6.28 21.67 6.37
C VAL A 33 -6.72 22.33 5.05
N PHE A 34 -6.78 21.57 3.96
CA PHE A 34 -7.26 22.03 2.67
C PHE A 34 -8.71 22.54 2.74
N LEU A 35 -9.61 21.77 3.37
CA LEU A 35 -11.01 22.14 3.51
C LEU A 35 -11.21 23.34 4.47
N GLU A 36 -10.48 23.38 5.59
CA GLU A 36 -10.53 24.51 6.52
C GLU A 36 -10.08 25.82 5.86
N SER A 37 -9.01 25.77 5.07
CA SER A 37 -8.51 26.93 4.32
C SER A 37 -9.56 27.46 3.33
N ALA A 38 -10.27 26.57 2.66
CA ALA A 38 -11.35 26.93 1.75
C ALA A 38 -12.54 27.55 2.48
N GLU A 39 -12.94 26.96 3.61
CA GLU A 39 -14.04 27.46 4.43
C GLU A 39 -13.75 28.87 4.94
N LEU A 40 -12.53 29.12 5.44
CA LEU A 40 -12.11 30.44 5.91
C LEU A 40 -12.16 31.48 4.78
N ARG A 41 -11.69 31.10 3.58
CA ARG A 41 -11.71 31.97 2.41
C ARG A 41 -13.13 32.32 1.98
N ALA A 42 -14.02 31.33 1.95
CA ALA A 42 -15.45 31.51 1.68
C ALA A 42 -16.11 32.44 2.71
N LYS A 43 -15.84 32.23 4.01
CA LYS A 43 -16.34 33.10 5.10
C LYS A 43 -15.89 34.55 4.92
N ASN A 44 -14.67 34.76 4.46
CA ASN A 44 -14.11 36.08 4.17
C ASN A 44 -14.58 36.69 2.83
N ARG A 45 -15.53 36.04 2.13
CA ARG A 45 -16.05 36.46 0.81
C ARG A 45 -14.94 36.63 -0.23
N GLN A 46 -13.90 35.80 -0.12
CA GLN A 46 -12.82 35.77 -1.09
C GLN A 46 -13.09 34.66 -2.11
N ASP A 47 -12.80 34.94 -3.38
CA ASP A 47 -13.01 33.98 -4.46
C ASP A 47 -12.13 32.73 -4.31
N ILE A 48 -12.67 31.56 -4.61
CA ILE A 48 -11.94 30.29 -4.58
C ILE A 48 -11.71 29.83 -6.03
N THR A 49 -10.52 30.11 -6.56
CA THR A 49 -10.11 29.78 -7.92
C THR A 49 -9.35 28.45 -7.99
N MET A 50 -9.24 27.86 -9.18
CA MET A 50 -8.40 26.67 -9.41
C MET A 50 -6.92 26.92 -9.15
N ASP A 51 -6.44 28.13 -9.42
CA ASP A 51 -5.04 28.51 -9.14
C ASP A 51 -4.79 28.55 -7.63
N PHE A 52 -5.73 29.11 -6.85
CA PHE A 52 -5.64 29.05 -5.40
C PHE A 52 -5.57 27.62 -4.88
N TRP A 53 -6.41 26.73 -5.40
CA TRP A 53 -6.39 25.33 -4.99
C TRP A 53 -5.03 24.66 -5.23
N ARG A 54 -4.44 24.92 -6.40
CA ARG A 54 -3.11 24.42 -6.76
C ARG A 54 -2.04 24.94 -5.80
N GLU A 55 -1.98 26.26 -5.61
CA GLU A 55 -0.99 26.89 -4.75
C GLU A 55 -1.16 26.53 -3.27
N ASN A 56 -2.38 26.29 -2.82
CA ASN A 56 -2.66 25.94 -1.43
C ASN A 56 -2.21 24.51 -1.13
N ILE A 57 -2.50 23.56 -2.02
CA ILE A 57 -2.01 22.18 -1.89
C ILE A 57 -0.49 22.14 -1.90
N ASP A 58 0.15 22.86 -2.83
CA ASP A 58 1.62 22.91 -2.90
C ASP A 58 2.21 23.45 -1.58
N ARG A 59 1.61 24.52 -1.02
CA ARG A 59 2.01 25.07 0.28
C ARG A 59 1.80 24.10 1.44
N ILE A 60 0.67 23.39 1.50
CA ILE A 60 0.40 22.39 2.54
C ILE A 60 1.45 21.28 2.49
N ILE A 61 1.80 20.80 1.28
CA ILE A 61 2.82 19.78 1.09
C ILE A 61 4.20 20.29 1.55
N GLU A 62 4.61 21.48 1.10
CA GLU A 62 5.89 22.09 1.47
C GLU A 62 6.01 22.37 2.97
N PHE A 63 4.94 22.85 3.60
CA PHE A 63 4.90 23.14 5.04
C PHE A 63 5.07 21.88 5.91
N ASN A 64 4.73 20.71 5.38
CA ASN A 64 4.90 19.42 6.05
C ASN A 64 6.21 18.72 5.66
N ASP A 65 7.21 19.49 5.20
CA ASP A 65 8.53 19.02 4.76
C ASP A 65 8.47 17.95 3.66
N LYS A 66 7.38 17.93 2.88
CA LYS A 66 7.23 17.05 1.71
C LYS A 66 7.59 17.82 0.44
N LYS A 67 8.08 17.10 -0.56
CA LYS A 67 8.43 17.68 -1.86
C LYS A 67 7.24 17.62 -2.80
N VAL A 68 6.87 18.77 -3.35
CA VAL A 68 5.88 18.86 -4.43
C VAL A 68 6.44 18.20 -5.69
N LEU A 69 5.62 17.36 -6.32
CA LEU A 69 5.93 16.70 -7.58
C LEU A 69 5.92 17.71 -8.73
N LYS A 70 7.09 17.97 -9.32
CA LYS A 70 7.25 18.95 -10.42
C LYS A 70 6.93 18.37 -11.82
N GLY A 71 6.47 17.13 -11.90
CA GLY A 71 6.17 16.46 -13.15
C GLY A 71 5.90 14.96 -12.96
N ASN A 72 5.87 14.24 -14.08
CA ASN A 72 5.45 12.83 -14.12
C ASN A 72 6.55 11.83 -13.69
N GLY A 73 7.67 12.32 -13.15
CA GLY A 73 8.85 11.52 -12.81
C GLY A 73 9.68 11.11 -14.05
N SER A 74 10.63 10.21 -13.84
CA SER A 74 11.58 9.74 -14.87
C SER A 74 11.35 8.30 -15.33
N VAL A 75 10.42 7.58 -14.69
CA VAL A 75 10.20 6.15 -14.93
C VAL A 75 9.02 5.97 -15.88
N SER A 76 9.29 5.39 -17.04
CA SER A 76 8.25 5.01 -18.01
C SER A 76 7.43 3.82 -17.53
N ASN A 77 6.24 3.63 -18.11
CA ASN A 77 5.37 2.49 -17.80
C ASN A 77 6.07 1.14 -18.05
N GLU A 78 6.84 1.02 -19.15
CA GLU A 78 7.58 -0.21 -19.48
C GLU A 78 8.74 -0.49 -18.51
N GLN A 79 9.45 0.55 -18.07
CA GLN A 79 10.46 0.41 -17.02
C GLN A 79 9.83 -0.03 -15.69
N MET A 80 8.72 0.59 -15.30
CA MET A 80 7.97 0.19 -14.10
C MET A 80 7.54 -1.28 -14.16
N LYS A 81 6.94 -1.74 -15.27
CA LYS A 81 6.55 -3.15 -15.46
C LYS A 81 7.72 -4.11 -15.30
N THR A 82 8.89 -3.75 -15.85
CA THR A 82 10.11 -4.56 -15.77
C THR A 82 10.60 -4.68 -14.34
N ILE A 83 10.69 -3.55 -13.62
CA ILE A 83 11.13 -3.50 -12.23
C ILE A 83 10.18 -4.32 -11.34
N VAL A 84 8.88 -4.06 -11.45
CA VAL A 84 7.86 -4.67 -10.60
C VAL A 84 7.76 -6.17 -10.85
N ARG A 85 7.89 -6.62 -12.10
CA ARG A 85 7.94 -8.05 -12.44
C ARG A 85 9.09 -8.76 -11.72
N LYS A 86 10.29 -8.16 -11.74
CA LYS A 86 11.46 -8.71 -11.06
C LYS A 86 11.24 -8.83 -9.55
N VAL A 87 10.71 -7.79 -8.92
CA VAL A 87 10.38 -7.80 -7.48
C VAL A 87 9.35 -8.88 -7.15
N TYR A 88 8.33 -9.05 -8.00
CA TYR A 88 7.33 -10.10 -7.81
C TYR A 88 7.93 -11.49 -7.94
N ASP A 89 8.80 -11.74 -8.91
CA ASP A 89 9.43 -13.05 -9.08
C ASP A 89 10.26 -13.42 -7.83
N GLU A 90 10.97 -12.46 -7.22
CA GLU A 90 11.67 -12.66 -5.93
C GLU A 90 10.70 -12.94 -4.77
N PHE A 91 9.59 -12.20 -4.70
CA PHE A 91 8.52 -12.43 -3.72
C PHE A 91 7.88 -13.82 -3.88
N GLU A 92 7.60 -14.25 -5.12
CA GLU A 92 6.96 -15.53 -5.42
C GLU A 92 7.81 -16.71 -4.92
N VAL A 93 9.13 -16.65 -5.11
CA VAL A 93 10.07 -17.67 -4.61
C VAL A 93 10.04 -17.73 -3.09
N LYS A 94 10.18 -16.58 -2.41
CA LYS A 94 10.17 -16.52 -0.94
C LYS A 94 8.85 -17.02 -0.36
N ARG A 95 7.72 -16.64 -0.97
CA ARG A 95 6.39 -17.10 -0.54
C ARG A 95 6.27 -18.62 -0.66
N LYS A 96 6.63 -19.21 -1.81
CA LYS A 96 6.55 -20.67 -2.00
C LYS A 96 7.43 -21.43 -1.00
N GLN A 97 8.61 -20.90 -0.67
CA GLN A 97 9.48 -21.51 0.35
C GLN A 97 8.85 -21.45 1.74
N TYR A 98 8.25 -20.31 2.09
CA TYR A 98 7.51 -20.17 3.35
C TYR A 98 6.30 -21.11 3.42
N ASP A 99 5.50 -21.17 2.35
CA ASP A 99 4.32 -22.03 2.27
C ASP A 99 4.70 -23.51 2.43
N ALA A 100 5.81 -23.95 1.80
CA ALA A 100 6.32 -25.32 1.95
C ALA A 100 6.76 -25.61 3.40
N GLN A 101 7.48 -24.68 4.04
CA GLN A 101 7.89 -24.85 5.43
C GLN A 101 6.69 -24.91 6.39
N GLN A 102 5.64 -24.13 6.13
CA GLN A 102 4.43 -24.19 6.95
C GLN A 102 3.69 -25.53 6.78
N ALA A 103 3.60 -26.04 5.55
CA ALA A 103 3.02 -27.35 5.29
C ALA A 103 3.81 -28.47 6.00
N ASP A 104 5.14 -28.46 5.89
CA ASP A 104 6.00 -29.44 6.58
C ASP A 104 5.79 -29.41 8.12
N LEU A 105 5.61 -28.22 8.70
CA LEU A 105 5.34 -28.06 10.13
C LEU A 105 3.94 -28.55 10.53
N GLU A 106 2.96 -28.40 9.66
CA GLU A 106 1.59 -28.87 9.88
C GLU A 106 1.52 -30.39 9.80
N ASP A 107 2.14 -30.99 8.78
CA ASP A 107 2.28 -32.45 8.63
C ASP A 107 2.97 -33.07 9.85
N LEU A 108 4.03 -32.44 10.37
CA LEU A 108 4.72 -32.91 11.58
C LEU A 108 3.80 -32.91 12.81
N LYS A 109 2.99 -31.86 13.00
CA LYS A 109 2.04 -31.79 14.12
C LYS A 109 0.97 -32.87 14.01
N GLU A 110 0.43 -33.09 12.80
CA GLU A 110 -0.56 -34.14 12.57
C GLU A 110 0.01 -35.53 12.91
N ILE A 111 1.27 -35.80 12.54
CA ILE A 111 1.95 -37.06 12.89
C ILE A 111 2.09 -37.19 14.42
N GLU A 112 2.54 -36.15 15.11
CA GLU A 112 2.67 -36.17 16.59
C GLU A 112 1.33 -36.41 17.30
N GLU A 113 0.25 -35.78 16.82
CA GLU A 113 -1.10 -35.97 17.35
C GLU A 113 -1.61 -37.40 17.14
N LEU A 114 -1.37 -37.98 15.95
CA LEU A 114 -1.70 -39.37 15.64
C LEU A 114 -0.91 -40.35 16.51
N GLU A 115 0.39 -40.12 16.73
CA GLU A 115 1.22 -40.94 17.62
C GLU A 115 0.69 -40.89 19.06
N ALA A 116 0.37 -39.70 19.56
CA ALA A 116 -0.22 -39.51 20.90
C ALA A 116 -1.55 -40.27 21.01
N HIS A 117 -2.41 -40.17 20.00
CA HIS A 117 -3.69 -40.88 19.96
C HIS A 117 -3.51 -42.41 19.99
N ILE A 118 -2.59 -42.95 19.19
CA ILE A 118 -2.28 -44.40 19.19
C ILE A 118 -1.76 -44.86 20.56
N LYS A 119 -0.94 -44.04 21.22
CA LYS A 119 -0.40 -44.36 22.54
C LYS A 119 -1.47 -44.38 23.64
N LEU A 120 -2.55 -43.60 23.50
CA LEU A 120 -3.69 -43.63 24.42
C LEU A 120 -4.61 -44.83 24.21
N LEU A 121 -4.57 -45.45 23.02
CA LEU A 121 -5.37 -46.64 22.67
C LEU A 121 -4.70 -47.96 23.04
N LYS A 122 -3.44 -47.95 23.50
CA LYS A 122 -2.69 -49.10 24.02
C LYS A 122 -2.66 -49.09 25.54
#